data_AF-A0A2V9MIY8-F1
#
_entry.id   AF-A0A2V9MIY8-F1
#
_cell.length_a   1.000
_cell.length_b   1.000
_cell.length_c   1.000
_cell.angle_alpha   90.00
_cell.angle_beta   90.00
_cell.angle_gamma   90.00
#
_symmetry.space_group_name_H-M   'P 1'
#
loop_
_entity.id
_entity.type
_entity.pdbx_description
1 polymer ?
#
loop_
_entity_poly.entity_id
_entity_poly.type
_entity_poly.pdbx_seq_one_letter_code
_entity_poly.pdbx_strand_id
1 'polypeptide(L)' 'HSVEEICRYIEADSLGYLSHEGMLRACGDTEGEGHFCSACYTGEYPVEFPESALVEISSRR' A
#
# COMPACT_ATOMS: atom_id res chain seq x y z
N HIS A 1 0.53 7.87 10.64
CA HIS A 1 -0.49 8.93 10.74
C HIS A 1 -1.87 8.29 10.66
N SER A 2 -2.80 8.70 11.51
CA SER A 2 -4.20 8.29 11.39
C SER A 2 -4.85 8.97 10.18
N VAL A 3 -6.02 8.48 9.75
CA VAL A 3 -6.78 9.08 8.65
C VAL A 3 -7.14 10.53 8.98
N GLU A 4 -7.55 10.80 10.22
CA GLU A 4 -7.92 12.14 10.69
C GLU A 4 -6.72 13.08 10.72
N GLU A 5 -5.53 12.58 11.07
CA GLU A 5 -4.29 13.36 11.02
C GLU A 5 -3.93 13.76 9.58
N ILE A 6 -4.03 12.81 8.64
CA ILE A 6 -3.74 13.06 7.22
C ILE A 6 -4.75 14.05 6.65
N CYS A 7 -6.05 13.88 6.95
CA CYS A 7 -7.11 14.78 6.51
C CYS A 7 -6.87 16.23 6.96
N ARG A 8 -6.48 16.42 8.22
CA ARG A 8 -6.13 17.75 8.75
C ARG A 8 -4.88 18.32 8.08
N TYR A 9 -3.87 17.49 7.84
CA TYR A 9 -2.61 17.91 7.22
C TYR A 9 -2.80 18.43 5.80
N ILE A 10 -3.68 17.81 5.01
CA ILE A 10 -3.97 18.22 3.64
C ILE A 10 -5.09 19.27 3.52
N GLU A 11 -5.60 19.77 4.65
CA GLU A 11 -6.68 20.78 4.73
C GLU A 11 -7.98 20.38 3.97
N ALA A 12 -8.33 19.09 3.99
CA ALA A 12 -9.56 18.60 3.36
C ALA A 12 -10.75 18.54 4.33
N ASP A 13 -11.98 18.74 3.82
CA ASP A 13 -13.22 18.60 4.60
C ASP A 13 -13.49 17.14 5.00
N SER A 14 -13.04 16.17 4.20
CA SER A 14 -13.16 14.74 4.48
C SER A 14 -12.09 13.93 3.74
N LEU A 15 -11.75 12.74 4.28
CA LEU A 15 -10.82 11.79 3.68
C LEU A 15 -11.35 10.36 3.88
N GLY A 16 -11.33 9.58 2.80
CA GLY A 16 -11.62 8.14 2.83
C GLY A 16 -10.65 7.38 1.94
N TYR A 17 -10.24 6.20 2.38
CA TYR A 17 -9.44 5.28 1.57
C TYR A 17 -10.35 4.22 0.93
N LEU A 18 -10.00 3.79 -0.28
CA LEU A 18 -10.59 2.58 -0.85
C LEU A 18 -10.15 1.37 -0.02
N SER A 19 -11.03 0.37 0.09
CA SER A 19 -10.60 -0.94 0.55
C SER A 19 -9.65 -1.54 -0.48
N HIS A 20 -8.68 -2.33 -0.01
CA HIS A 20 -7.72 -3.01 -0.88
C HIS A 20 -8.43 -3.89 -1.92
N GLU A 21 -9.43 -4.66 -1.50
CA GLU A 21 -10.28 -5.46 -2.39
C GLU A 21 -11.06 -4.59 -3.40
N GLY A 22 -11.61 -3.46 -2.97
CA GLY A 22 -12.35 -2.55 -3.84
C GLY A 22 -11.47 -1.91 -4.92
N MET A 23 -10.23 -1.56 -4.57
CA MET A 23 -9.22 -1.09 -5.52
C MET A 23 -8.88 -2.16 -6.56
N LEU A 24 -8.61 -3.40 -6.13
CA LEU A 24 -8.29 -4.50 -7.06
C LEU A 24 -9.43 -4.78 -8.04
N ARG A 25 -10.68 -4.84 -7.53
CA ARG A 25 -11.87 -5.00 -8.38
C ARG A 25 -12.03 -3.87 -9.39
N ALA A 26 -11.77 -2.62 -8.99
CA ALA A 26 -11.83 -1.48 -9.89
C ALA A 26 -10.77 -1.53 -11.01
N CYS A 27 -9.63 -2.18 -10.75
CA CYS A 27 -8.59 -2.45 -11.75
C CYS A 27 -8.90 -3.65 -12.67
N GLY A 28 -10.04 -4.34 -12.47
CA GLY A 28 -10.45 -5.50 -13.26
C GLY A 28 -9.99 -6.84 -12.69
N ASP A 29 -9.42 -6.87 -11.49
CA ASP A 29 -9.13 -8.11 -10.76
C ASP A 29 -10.38 -8.57 -10.00
N THR A 30 -11.33 -9.15 -10.75
CA THR A 30 -12.64 -9.53 -10.23
C THR A 30 -12.68 -10.91 -9.57
N GLU A 31 -11.72 -11.77 -9.87
CA GLU A 31 -11.65 -13.14 -9.33
C GLU A 31 -10.47 -13.35 -8.36
N GLY A 32 -9.71 -12.29 -8.03
CA GLY A 32 -8.57 -12.39 -7.13
C GLY A 32 -7.41 -13.16 -7.74
N GLU A 33 -7.24 -13.03 -9.05
CA GLU A 33 -6.27 -13.79 -9.86
C GLU A 33 -4.82 -13.30 -9.62
N GLY A 34 -4.65 -12.15 -8.95
CA GLY A 34 -3.34 -11.69 -8.48
C GLY A 34 -2.48 -11.10 -9.59
N HIS A 35 -3.09 -10.56 -10.64
CA HIS A 35 -2.37 -9.97 -11.79
C HIS A 35 -1.69 -8.64 -11.48
N PHE A 36 -2.07 -7.98 -10.38
CA PHE A 36 -1.55 -6.68 -9.99
C PHE A 36 -0.72 -6.75 -8.72
N CYS A 37 0.48 -6.17 -8.77
CA CYS A 37 1.26 -5.93 -7.57
C CYS A 37 0.57 -4.86 -6.71
N SER A 38 0.36 -5.17 -5.42
CA SER A 38 -0.21 -4.24 -4.43
C SER A 38 0.70 -4.04 -3.21
N ALA A 39 1.98 -4.32 -3.36
CA ALA A 39 2.97 -4.30 -2.29
C ALA A 39 3.17 -2.91 -1.64
N CYS A 40 2.86 -1.82 -2.35
CA CYS A 40 2.85 -0.47 -1.75
C CYS A 40 1.81 -0.32 -0.63
N TYR A 41 0.80 -1.20 -0.59
CA TYR A 41 -0.25 -1.21 0.43
C TYR A 41 -0.05 -2.33 1.46
N THR A 42 0.38 -3.53 1.02
CA THR A 42 0.50 -4.72 1.87
C THR A 42 1.92 -4.98 2.39
N GLY A 43 2.94 -4.46 1.70
CA GLY A 43 4.34 -4.82 1.92
C GLY A 43 4.76 -6.17 1.31
N GLU A 44 3.84 -6.90 0.68
CA GLU A 44 4.09 -8.22 0.11
C GLU A 44 4.54 -8.10 -1.35
N TYR A 45 5.84 -8.00 -1.57
CA TYR A 45 6.41 -7.92 -2.91
C TYR A 45 6.49 -9.31 -3.55
N PRO A 46 6.05 -9.49 -4.82
CA PRO A 46 6.12 -10.77 -5.52
C PRO A 46 7.54 -11.12 -6.01
N VAL A 47 8.54 -10.35 -5.56
CA VAL A 47 9.95 -10.51 -5.93
C VAL A 47 10.79 -10.49 -4.66
N GLU A 48 11.92 -11.21 -4.69
CA GLU A 48 12.87 -11.21 -3.59
C GLU A 48 13.66 -9.90 -3.55
N PHE A 49 13.89 -9.38 -2.35
CA PHE A 49 14.81 -8.26 -2.16
C PHE A 49 16.25 -8.78 -2.14
N PRO A 50 17.19 -8.13 -2.87
CA PRO A 50 18.59 -8.48 -2.79
C PRO A 50 19.12 -8.26 -1.36
N GLU A 51 20.00 -9.14 -0.86
CA GLU A 51 20.54 -9.08 0.51
C GLU A 51 21.15 -7.70 0.85
N SER A 52 21.76 -7.03 -0.14
CA SER A 52 22.31 -5.69 0.01
C SER A 52 21.27 -4.62 0.39
N ALA A 53 20.01 -4.80 0.01
CA ALA A 53 18.93 -3.86 0.31
C ALA A 53 18.30 -4.08 1.71
N LEU A 54 18.48 -5.26 2.31
CA LEU A 54 17.89 -5.58 3.61
C LEU A 54 18.62 -4.88 4.78
N VAL A 55 19.91 -4.55 4.60
CA VAL A 55 20.73 -3.88 5.62
C VAL A 55 20.32 -2.42 5.81
N GLU A 56 19.93 -1.71 4.75
CA GLU A 56 19.61 -0.28 4.82
C GLU A 56 18.27 0.03 5.50
N ILE A 57 17.32 -0.91 5.46
CA ILE A 57 15.98 -0.72 6.04
C ILE A 57 16.00 -1.02 7.56
N SER A 58 16.80 -1.99 8.01
CA SER A 58 16.87 -2.36 9.44
C SER A 58 17.71 -1.38 10.28
N SER A 59 18.66 -0.66 9.69
CA SER A 59 19.60 0.19 10.44
C SER A 59 19.09 1.63 10.66
N ARG A 60 17.90 1.97 10.16
CA ARG A 60 17.27 3.30 10.30
C ARG A 60 16.10 3.32 11.30
N ARG A 61 15.94 2.26 12.11
CA ARG A 61 15.04 2.27 13.27
C ARG A 61 15.71 2.84 14.50
#